data_AF-A0A7C7I9D9-F1
#
_entry.id   AF-A0A7C7I9D9-F1
#
_cell.length_a   1.000
_cell.length_b   1.000
_cell.length_c   1.000
_cell.angle_alpha   90.00
_cell.angle_beta   90.00
_cell.angle_gamma   90.00
#
_symmetry.space_group_name_H-M   'P 1'
#
loop_
_entity.id
_entity.type
_entity.pdbx_description
1 polymer ?
#
loop_
_entity_poly.entity_id
_entity_poly.type
_entity_poly.pdbx_seq_one_letter_code
_entity_poly.pdbx_strand_id
1 'polypeptide(L)' 'MPVTDPVADMLTRIRNAIQVRHESVMMPHSKMKLAIAKILKEEGYIRDFDLPRGQTHP' A
#
# COMPACT_ATOMS: atom_id res chain seq x y z
N MET A 1 6.85 14.29 9.78
CA MET A 1 7.50 13.26 10.62
C MET A 1 8.25 12.30 9.71
N PRO A 2 9.52 11.98 10.00
CA PRO A 2 10.24 10.97 9.22
C PRO A 2 9.57 9.60 9.43
N VAL A 3 9.27 8.90 8.33
CA VAL A 3 8.78 7.52 8.37
C VAL A 3 9.98 6.64 8.71
N THR A 4 10.03 6.14 9.94
CA THR A 4 11.10 5.25 10.41
C THR A 4 10.90 3.82 9.92
N ASP A 5 9.65 3.38 9.76
CA ASP A 5 9.29 2.08 9.23
C ASP A 5 8.26 2.20 8.08
N PRO A 6 8.70 2.09 6.82
CA PRO A 6 7.83 2.14 5.66
C PRO A 6 6.82 0.98 5.58
N VAL A 7 7.09 -0.17 6.20
CA VAL A 7 6.18 -1.32 6.22
C VAL A 7 5.08 -1.10 7.24
N ALA A 8 5.42 -0.67 8.46
CA ALA A 8 4.42 -0.31 9.46
C ALA A 8 3.51 0.84 8.98
N ASP A 9 4.06 1.84 8.29
CA ASP A 9 3.28 2.92 7.67
C ASP A 9 2.32 2.37 6.60
N MET A 10 2.76 1.46 5.73
CA MET A 10 1.90 0.81 4.73
C MET A 10 0.72 0.08 5.38
N LEU A 11 0.98 -0.78 6.36
CA LEU A 11 -0.07 -1.57 7.03
C LEU A 11 -1.05 -0.67 7.80
N THR A 12 -0.53 0.39 8.43
CA THR A 12 -1.35 1.38 9.14
C THR A 12 -2.29 2.10 8.19
N ARG A 13 -1.81 2.52 7.01
CA ARG A 13 -2.66 3.17 6.00
C ARG A 13 -3.77 2.24 5.49
N ILE A 14 -3.45 0.97 5.23
CA ILE A 14 -4.45 -0.03 4.81
C ILE A 14 -5.51 -0.20 5.90
N ARG A 15 -5.10 -0.40 7.16
CA ARG A 15 -6.03 -0.54 8.29
C ARG A 15 -6.96 0.67 8.42
N ASN A 16 -6.39 1.88 8.39
CA ASN A 16 -7.17 3.10 8.55
C ASN A 16 -8.19 3.26 7.42
N ALA A 17 -7.81 2.96 6.18
CA ALA A 17 -8.71 3.00 5.04
C ALA A 17 -9.86 1.99 5.15
N ILE A 18 -9.60 0.79 5.64
CA ILE A 18 -10.64 -0.22 5.93
C ILE A 18 -11.61 0.32 7.00
N GLN A 19 -11.10 0.92 8.08
CA GLN A 19 -11.93 1.47 9.16
C GLN A 19 -12.89 2.56 8.68
N VAL A 20 -12.45 3.40 7.74
CA VAL A 20 -13.29 4.45 7.12
C VAL A 20 -13.94 4.02 5.80
N ARG A 21 -13.92 2.71 5.48
CA ARG A 21 -14.58 2.09 4.31
C ARG A 21 -14.15 2.65 2.94
N HIS A 22 -12.89 3.06 2.80
CA HIS A 22 -12.33 3.40 1.50
C HIS A 22 -12.07 2.15 0.66
N GLU A 23 -12.39 2.21 -0.64
CA GLU A 23 -12.21 1.09 -1.56
C GLU A 23 -10.74 0.86 -1.98
N SER A 24 -9.90 1.89 -1.91
CA SER A 24 -8.49 1.85 -2.30
C SER A 24 -7.65 2.86 -1.50
N VAL A 25 -6.32 2.65 -1.49
CA VAL A 25 -5.34 3.50 -0.80
C VAL A 25 -4.14 3.74 -1.70
N MET A 26 -3.72 5.00 -1.79
CA MET A 26 -2.48 5.38 -2.46
C MET A 26 -1.35 5.62 -1.46
N MET A 27 -0.14 5.14 -1.78
CA MET A 27 1.05 5.33 -0.96
C MET A 27 2.34 5.21 -1.79
N PRO A 28 3.48 5.72 -1.30
CA PRO A 28 4.76 5.59 -1.99
C PRO A 28 5.18 4.13 -2.16
N HIS A 29 5.61 3.77 -3.37
CA HIS A 29 6.01 2.41 -3.71
C HIS A 29 7.46 2.11 -3.29
N SER A 30 7.73 0.83 -3.03
CA SER A 30 9.09 0.29 -2.88
C SER A 30 9.08 -1.19 -3.26
N LYS A 31 10.26 -1.77 -3.54
CA LYS A 31 10.37 -3.21 -3.86
C LYS A 31 9.80 -4.09 -2.73
N MET A 32 10.04 -3.72 -1.48
CA MET A 32 9.51 -4.43 -0.31
C MET A 32 7.98 -4.36 -0.24
N LYS A 33 7.40 -3.16 -0.38
CA LYS A 33 5.94 -2.98 -0.35
C LYS A 33 5.24 -3.73 -1.49
N LEU A 34 5.88 -3.81 -2.65
CA LEU A 34 5.38 -4.60 -3.79
C LEU A 34 5.35 -6.09 -3.48
N ALA A 35 6.41 -6.64 -2.87
CA ALA A 35 6.42 -8.04 -2.46
C ALA A 35 5.30 -8.33 -1.42
N ILE A 36 5.11 -7.43 -0.46
CA ILE A 36 4.02 -7.54 0.52
C ILE A 36 2.65 -7.47 -0.15
N ALA A 37 2.42 -6.50 -1.04
CA ALA A 37 1.15 -6.38 -1.76
C ALA A 37 0.85 -7.62 -2.62
N LYS A 38 1.88 -8.22 -3.21
CA LYS A 38 1.75 -9.48 -3.95
C LYS A 38 1.29 -10.63 -3.04
N ILE A 39 1.92 -10.81 -1.88
CA ILE A 39 1.50 -11.84 -0.89
C ILE A 39 0.06 -11.57 -0.44
N LEU A 40 -0.28 -10.32 -0.11
CA LEU A 40 -1.64 -9.97 0.30
C LEU A 40 -2.69 -10.28 -0.78
N LYS A 41 -2.33 -10.16 -2.06
CA LYS A 41 -3.20 -10.54 -3.18
C LYS A 41 -3.31 -12.06 -3.31
N GLU A 42 -2.19 -12.78 -3.23
CA GLU A 42 -2.15 -14.25 -3.33
C GLU A 42 -2.96 -14.93 -2.22
N GLU A 43 -2.89 -14.40 -1.00
CA GLU A 43 -3.66 -14.86 0.16
C GLU A 43 -5.12 -14.37 0.16
N GLY A 44 -5.51 -13.51 -0.80
CA GLY A 44 -6.88 -13.01 -0.95
C GLY A 44 -7.29 -11.89 0.02
N TYR A 45 -6.34 -11.27 0.72
CA TYR A 45 -6.60 -10.11 1.61
C TYR A 45 -6.91 -8.82 0.84
N ILE A 46 -6.36 -8.66 -0.36
CA ILE A 46 -6.68 -7.54 -1.26
C ILE A 46 -7.10 -8.06 -2.62
N ARG A 47 -7.97 -7.29 -3.31
CA ARG A 47 -8.45 -7.62 -4.66
C ARG A 47 -7.36 -7.44 -5.71
N ASP A 48 -6.75 -6.26 -5.72
CA ASP A 48 -5.66 -5.95 -6.64
C ASP A 48 -4.79 -4.80 -6.11
N PHE A 49 -3.63 -4.60 -6.76
CA PHE A 49 -2.77 -3.43 -6.59
C PHE A 49 -2.21 -3.01 -7.95
N ASP A 50 -2.04 -1.70 -8.16
CA ASP A 50 -1.44 -1.16 -9.38
C ASP A 50 -0.31 -0.18 -9.03
N LEU A 51 0.66 -0.08 -9.93
CA LEU A 51 1.70 0.93 -9.91
C LEU A 51 1.34 1.97 -10.97
N PRO A 52 1.07 3.23 -10.58
CA PRO A 52 0.83 4.27 -11.57
C PRO A 52 2.05 4.38 -12.49
N ARG A 53 1.89 3.96 -13.75
CA ARG A 53 2.91 4.15 -14.78
C ARG A 53 3.01 5.66 -15.05
N GLY A 54 4.06 6.30 -14.52
CA GLY A 54 4.48 7.62 -14.99
C GLY A 54 3.99 8.84 -14.23
N GLN A 55 3.82 8.79 -12.91
CA GLN A 55 3.78 10.01 -12.11
C GLN A 55 4.85 9.98 -11.02
N THR A 56 6.08 10.32 -11.40
CA THR A 56 6.98 11.11 -10.55
C THR A 56 6.21 12.39 -10.22
N HIS A 57 5.56 12.42 -9.05
CA HIS A 57 5.11 13.71 -8.52
C HIS A 57 6.37 14.55 -8.26
N PRO A 58 6.41 15.82 -8.71
CA PRO A 58 7.58 16.69 -8.57
C PRO A 58 8.00 16.90 -7.12
#